data_AF-Q9CGC7-F1
#
_entry.id   AF-Q9CGC7-F1
#
_cell.length_a   1.000
_cell.length_b   1.000
_cell.length_c   1.000
_cell.angle_alpha   90.00
_cell.angle_beta   90.00
_cell.angle_gamma   90.00
#
_symmetry.space_group_name_H-M   'P 1'
#
loop_
_entity.id
_entity.type
_entity.pdbx_description
1 polymer ?
#
loop_
_entity_poly.entity_id
_entity_poly.type
_entity_poly.pdbx_seq_one_letter_code
_entity_poly.pdbx_strand_id
1 'polypeptide(L)'
;MVLIGFSSVFLISFNAFVFFGLMLFFEVLLGFITILVNVPMTSFFQSQVPLNIQSRFFALLSFSANLIVPLGILYTGFLASAIGADVTYIINNILVIVIVCFAFWKEIGRGFRAFLLKKWKMSK
;
A
#
# COMPACT_ATOMS: atom_id res chain seq x y z
N MET A 1 -4.51 3.02 5.85
CA MET A 1 -4.89 1.72 6.43
C MET A 1 -4.32 1.50 7.85
N VAL A 2 -3.02 1.74 8.14
CA VAL A 2 -2.52 1.80 9.55
C VAL A 2 -3.36 2.75 10.42
N LEU A 3 -3.63 3.95 9.91
CA LEU A 3 -4.43 4.97 10.60
C LEU A 3 -5.86 4.51 10.88
N ILE A 4 -6.45 3.68 10.02
CA ILE A 4 -7.79 3.11 10.25
C ILE A 4 -7.72 2.11 11.39
N GLY A 5 -6.75 1.18 11.38
CA GLY A 5 -6.56 0.22 12.47
C GLY A 5 -6.30 0.90 13.80
N PHE A 6 -5.47 1.96 13.82
CA PHE A 6 -5.24 2.74 15.04
C PHE A 6 -6.51 3.47 15.51
N SER A 7 -7.25 4.10 14.58
CA SER A 7 -8.52 4.77 14.90
C SER A 7 -9.56 3.78 15.42
N SER A 8 -9.54 2.54 14.94
CA SER A 8 -10.43 1.45 15.35
C SER A 8 -10.31 1.14 16.84
N VAL A 9 -9.08 0.99 17.34
CA VAL A 9 -8.79 0.66 18.74
C VAL A 9 -9.36 1.69 19.72
N PHE A 10 -9.39 2.98 19.34
CA PHE A 10 -9.85 4.05 20.22
C PHE A 10 -11.31 4.47 20.00
N LEU A 11 -11.78 4.52 18.74
CA LEU A 11 -13.08 5.11 18.41
C LEU A 11 -14.24 4.11 18.39
N ILE A 12 -14.01 2.81 18.19
CA ILE A 12 -15.11 1.82 18.21
C ILE A 12 -15.83 1.83 19.56
N SER A 13 -15.08 1.90 20.66
CA SER A 13 -15.65 1.93 22.02
C SER A 13 -16.32 3.25 22.37
N PHE A 14 -15.99 4.35 21.67
CA PHE A 14 -16.51 5.69 21.98
C PHE A 14 -17.73 6.05 21.12
N ASN A 15 -17.63 5.93 19.79
CA ASN A 15 -18.73 6.22 18.87
C ASN A 15 -18.53 5.52 17.52
N ALA A 16 -19.29 4.45 17.31
CA ALA A 16 -19.24 3.64 16.10
C ALA A 16 -19.57 4.43 14.81
N PHE A 17 -20.45 5.44 14.86
CA PHE A 17 -20.79 6.25 13.69
C PHE A 17 -19.64 7.14 13.22
N VAL A 18 -18.88 7.71 14.16
CA VAL A 18 -17.72 8.54 13.84
C VAL A 18 -16.60 7.68 13.26
N PHE A 19 -16.38 6.48 13.81
CA PHE A 19 -15.43 5.52 13.26
C PHE A 19 -15.79 5.13 11.83
N PHE A 20 -17.05 4.80 11.56
CA PHE A 20 -17.52 4.42 10.22
C PHE A 20 -17.32 5.56 9.21
N GLY A 21 -17.64 6.80 9.58
CA GLY A 21 -17.40 7.98 8.72
C GLY A 21 -15.92 8.17 8.38
N LEU A 22 -15.02 8.02 9.36
CA LEU A 22 -13.58 8.10 9.13
C LEU A 22 -13.06 6.94 8.26
N MET A 23 -13.56 5.72 8.48
CA MET A 23 -13.21 4.57 7.66
C MET A 23 -13.57 4.83 6.19
N LEU A 24 -14.81 5.24 5.91
CA LEU A 24 -15.24 5.57 4.55
C LEU A 24 -14.39 6.65 3.89
N PHE A 25 -14.06 7.71 4.64
CA PHE A 25 -13.19 8.76 4.14
C PHE A 25 -11.82 8.22 3.71
N PHE A 26 -11.19 7.38 4.54
CA PHE A 26 -9.90 6.78 4.22
C PHE A 26 -9.98 5.75 3.07
N GLU A 27 -11.09 5.02 2.94
CA GLU A 27 -11.31 4.10 1.81
C GLU A 27 -11.44 4.85 0.48
N VAL A 28 -12.18 5.97 0.46
CA VAL A 28 -12.27 6.85 -0.71
C VAL A 28 -10.89 7.42 -1.06
N LEU A 29 -10.14 7.90 -0.06
CA LEU A 29 -8.79 8.42 -0.26
C LEU A 29 -7.86 7.33 -0.80
N LEU A 30 -7.94 6.10 -0.28
CA LEU A 30 -7.14 4.99 -0.75
C LEU A 30 -7.47 4.68 -2.21
N GLY A 31 -8.75 4.55 -2.57
CA GLY A 31 -9.17 4.31 -3.94
C GLY A 31 -8.65 5.38 -4.91
N PHE A 32 -8.68 6.65 -4.51
CA PHE A 32 -8.12 7.75 -5.30
C PHE A 32 -6.61 7.61 -5.50
N ILE A 33 -5.85 7.35 -4.44
CA ILE A 33 -4.39 7.12 -4.52
C ILE A 33 -4.08 5.90 -5.40
N THR A 34 -4.83 4.82 -5.28
CA THR A 34 -4.63 3.60 -6.06
C THR A 34 -4.77 3.86 -7.55
N ILE A 35 -5.73 4.69 -7.98
CA ILE A 35 -5.87 5.10 -9.38
C ILE A 35 -4.65 5.91 -9.83
N LEU A 36 -4.23 6.90 -9.02
CA LEU A 36 -3.07 7.74 -9.32
C LEU A 36 -1.76 6.96 -9.45
N VAL A 37 -1.66 5.79 -8.81
CA VAL A 37 -0.48 4.92 -8.93
C VAL A 37 -0.65 3.93 -10.10
N ASN A 38 -1.78 3.23 -10.16
CA ASN A 38 -1.94 2.11 -11.09
C ASN A 38 -2.01 2.56 -12.56
N VAL A 39 -2.64 3.70 -12.84
CA VAL A 39 -2.74 4.25 -14.21
C VAL A 39 -1.37 4.56 -14.80
N PRO A 40 -0.54 5.45 -14.21
CA PRO A 40 0.76 5.77 -14.79
C PRO A 40 1.70 4.56 -14.79
N MET A 41 1.61 3.66 -13.81
CA MET A 41 2.45 2.47 -13.78
C MET A 41 2.09 1.50 -14.94
N THR A 42 0.80 1.35 -15.23
CA THR A 42 0.33 0.55 -16.38
C THR A 42 0.76 1.19 -17.70
N SER A 43 0.60 2.51 -17.85
CA SER A 43 1.06 3.24 -19.04
C SER A 43 2.58 3.16 -19.23
N PHE A 44 3.34 3.18 -18.13
CA PHE A 44 4.78 2.98 -18.17
C PHE A 44 5.12 1.58 -18.70
N PHE A 45 4.51 0.52 -18.16
CA PHE A 45 4.72 -0.84 -18.68
C PHE A 45 4.32 -0.98 -20.15
N GLN A 46 3.24 -0.33 -20.58
CA GLN A 46 2.83 -0.33 -21.98
C GLN A 46 3.89 0.31 -22.88
N SER A 47 4.59 1.35 -22.43
CA SER A 47 5.65 2.01 -23.19
C SER A 47 6.96 1.22 -23.29
N GLN A 48 7.23 0.36 -22.30
CA GLN A 48 8.49 -0.38 -22.19
C GLN A 48 8.42 -1.79 -22.80
N VAL A 49 7.23 -2.39 -22.81
CA VAL A 49 7.06 -3.77 -23.29
C VAL A 49 6.85 -3.78 -24.81
N PRO A 50 7.62 -4.58 -25.56
CA PRO A 50 7.43 -4.74 -27.01
C PRO A 50 6.00 -5.18 -27.37
N LEU A 51 5.44 -4.58 -28.43
CA LEU A 51 4.05 -4.81 -28.86
C LEU A 51 3.73 -6.29 -29.13
N ASN A 52 4.70 -7.07 -29.60
CA ASN A 52 4.52 -8.50 -29.90
C ASN A 52 4.28 -9.40 -28.67
N ILE A 53 4.69 -8.96 -27.48
CA ILE A 53 4.53 -9.71 -26.22
C ILE A 53 3.66 -8.98 -25.19
N GLN A 54 3.16 -7.78 -25.52
CA GLN A 54 2.45 -6.92 -24.60
C GLN A 54 1.22 -7.61 -23.98
N SER A 55 0.42 -8.31 -24.79
CA SER A 55 -0.75 -9.06 -24.30
C SER A 55 -0.35 -10.21 -23.37
N ARG A 56 0.75 -10.91 -23.66
CA ARG A 56 1.26 -12.01 -22.83
C ARG A 56 1.79 -11.51 -21.49
N PHE A 57 2.49 -10.37 -21.49
CA PHE A 57 2.97 -9.71 -20.28
C PHE A 57 1.81 -9.30 -19.37
N PHE A 58 0.80 -8.60 -19.91
CA PHE A 58 -0.35 -8.18 -19.11
C PHE A 58 -1.24 -9.34 -18.67
N ALA A 59 -1.31 -10.44 -19.44
CA ALA A 59 -1.98 -11.66 -19.02
C ALA A 59 -1.31 -12.28 -17.79
N LEU A 60 0.02 -12.37 -17.79
CA LEU A 60 0.77 -12.88 -16.64
C LEU A 60 0.64 -11.94 -15.43
N LEU A 61 0.76 -10.62 -15.64
CA LEU A 61 0.59 -9.62 -14.58
C LEU A 61 -0.80 -9.72 -13.94
N SER A 62 -1.85 -9.81 -14.75
CA SER A 62 -3.23 -9.97 -14.28
C SER A 62 -3.43 -11.29 -13.55
N PHE A 63 -2.89 -12.39 -14.08
CA PHE A 63 -2.93 -13.69 -13.41
C PHE A 63 -2.27 -13.63 -12.03
N SER A 64 -1.07 -13.06 -11.93
CA SER A 64 -0.37 -12.90 -10.66
C SER A 64 -1.14 -12.03 -9.68
N ALA A 65 -1.70 -10.89 -10.12
CA ALA A 65 -2.50 -10.03 -9.27
C ALA A 65 -3.75 -10.75 -8.74
N ASN A 66 -4.48 -11.43 -9.63
CA ASN A 66 -5.69 -12.18 -9.26
C ASN A 66 -5.40 -13.40 -8.38
N LEU A 67 -4.19 -13.95 -8.41
CA LEU A 67 -3.77 -15.02 -7.51
C LEU A 67 -3.36 -14.50 -6.13
N ILE A 68 -2.66 -13.37 -6.07
CA ILE A 68 -2.16 -12.79 -4.82
C ILE A 68 -3.29 -12.25 -3.95
N VAL A 69 -4.33 -11.64 -4.54
CA VAL A 69 -5.48 -11.09 -3.79
C VAL A 69 -6.16 -12.13 -2.88
N PRO A 70 -6.64 -13.29 -3.37
CA PRO A 70 -7.28 -14.29 -2.52
C PRO A 70 -6.31 -14.91 -1.51
N LEU A 71 -5.03 -15.07 -1.86
CA LEU A 71 -4.01 -15.54 -0.90
C LEU A 71 -3.81 -14.55 0.25
N GLY A 72 -3.80 -13.24 -0.05
CA GLY A 72 -3.75 -12.18 0.95
C GLY A 72 -4.99 -12.21 1.85
N ILE A 73 -6.18 -12.33 1.27
CA ILE A 73 -7.44 -12.46 2.02
C ILE A 73 -7.40 -13.67 2.95
N LEU A 74 -6.99 -14.83 2.43
CA LEU A 74 -6.87 -16.06 3.21
C LEU A 74 -5.94 -15.87 4.41
N TYR A 75 -4.74 -15.34 4.20
CA TYR A 75 -3.79 -15.02 5.27
C TYR A 75 -4.41 -14.07 6.31
N THR A 76 -5.01 -12.96 5.87
CA THR A 76 -5.61 -11.99 6.78
C THR A 76 -6.82 -12.53 7.53
N GLY A 77 -7.62 -13.40 6.91
CA GLY A 77 -8.79 -14.02 7.54
C GLY A 77 -8.39 -14.98 8.66
N PHE A 78 -7.37 -15.81 8.45
CA PHE A 78 -6.79 -16.64 9.51
C PHE A 78 -6.23 -15.79 10.65
N LEU A 79 -5.50 -14.72 10.32
CA LEU A 79 -4.92 -13.84 11.34
C LEU A 79 -6.00 -13.10 12.14
N ALA A 80 -7.00 -12.53 11.47
CA ALA A 80 -8.12 -11.83 12.10
C ALA A 80 -8.92 -12.74 13.03
N SER A 81 -9.07 -14.02 12.68
CA SER A 81 -9.75 -15.01 13.52
C SER A 81 -8.97 -15.35 14.80
N ALA A 82 -7.63 -15.26 14.76
CA ALA A 82 -6.78 -15.60 15.89
C ALA A 82 -6.56 -14.44 16.88
N ILE A 83 -6.35 -13.21 16.37
CA ILE A 83 -5.93 -12.06 17.19
C ILE A 83 -6.88 -10.85 17.11
N GLY A 84 -8.01 -10.98 16.42
CA GLY A 84 -8.97 -9.90 16.20
C GLY A 84 -8.63 -9.03 15.00
N ALA A 85 -9.66 -8.39 14.43
CA ALA A 85 -9.54 -7.61 13.20
C ALA A 85 -8.65 -6.38 13.37
N ASP A 86 -8.75 -5.66 14.49
CA ASP A 86 -8.03 -4.40 14.72
C ASP A 86 -6.51 -4.61 14.75
N VAL A 87 -6.06 -5.59 15.53
CA VAL A 87 -4.64 -5.95 15.65
C VAL A 87 -4.11 -6.50 14.31
N THR A 88 -4.91 -7.29 13.60
CA THR A 88 -4.57 -7.80 12.28
C THR A 88 -4.35 -6.68 11.26
N TYR A 89 -5.22 -5.66 11.26
CA TYR A 89 -5.04 -4.48 10.42
C TYR A 89 -3.72 -3.77 10.72
N ILE A 90 -3.38 -3.58 11.99
CA ILE A 90 -2.13 -2.90 12.39
C ILE A 90 -0.91 -3.72 11.94
N ILE A 91 -0.86 -5.02 12.27
CA ILE A 91 0.27 -5.89 11.93
C ILE A 91 0.48 -5.97 10.42
N ASN A 92 -0.59 -6.19 9.65
CA ASN A 92 -0.49 -6.31 8.20
C ASN A 92 0.10 -5.04 7.59
N ASN A 93 -0.39 -3.87 8.01
CA ASN A 93 0.10 -2.62 7.45
C ASN A 93 1.53 -2.26 7.89
N ILE A 94 1.94 -2.60 9.11
CA ILE A 94 3.35 -2.48 9.53
C ILE A 94 4.24 -3.36 8.65
N LEU A 95 3.83 -4.60 8.40
CA LEU A 95 4.55 -5.55 7.57
C LEU A 95 4.71 -5.04 6.13
N VAL A 96 3.67 -4.43 5.55
CA VAL A 96 3.75 -3.76 4.24
C VAL A 96 4.79 -2.63 4.26
N ILE A 97 4.80 -1.77 5.28
CA ILE A 97 5.79 -0.69 5.39
C ILE A 97 7.20 -1.26 5.46
N VAL A 98 7.43 -2.30 6.27
CA VAL A 98 8.73 -2.96 6.39
C VAL A 98 9.19 -3.54 5.04
N ILE A 99 8.30 -4.23 4.32
CA ILE A 99 8.61 -4.78 3.00
C ILE A 99 8.98 -3.67 2.01
N VAL A 100 8.23 -2.58 1.96
CA VAL A 100 8.52 -1.45 1.07
C VAL A 100 9.87 -0.82 1.42
N CYS A 101 10.13 -0.58 2.71
CA CYS A 101 11.42 -0.06 3.17
C CYS A 101 12.58 -0.99 2.80
N PHE A 102 12.39 -2.31 2.92
CA PHE A 102 13.41 -3.29 2.54
C PHE A 102 13.64 -3.32 1.03
N ALA A 103 12.57 -3.41 0.23
CA ALA A 103 12.64 -3.47 -1.23
C ALA A 103 13.31 -2.22 -1.83
N PHE A 104 13.01 -1.04 -1.28
CA PHE A 104 13.52 0.24 -1.76
C PHE A 104 14.66 0.82 -0.92
N TRP A 105 15.29 0.04 -0.03
CA TRP A 105 16.29 0.54 0.93
C TRP A 105 17.41 1.35 0.27
N LYS A 106 17.90 0.87 -0.89
CA LYS A 106 18.97 1.51 -1.67
C LYS A 106 18.52 2.80 -2.36
N GLU A 107 17.26 2.90 -2.75
CA GLU A 107 16.70 4.08 -3.42
C GLU A 107 16.35 5.16 -2.41
N ILE A 108 15.76 4.77 -1.28
CA ILE A 108 15.48 5.62 -0.13
C ILE A 108 16.78 6.25 0.38
N GLY A 109 17.85 5.45 0.54
CA GLY A 109 19.16 5.95 0.95
C GLY A 109 19.77 6.96 -0.03
N ARG A 110 19.56 6.79 -1.35
CA ARG A 110 20.00 7.76 -2.38
C ARG A 110 19.18 9.06 -2.33
N GLY A 111 17.86 8.96 -2.22
CA GLY A 111 16.97 10.12 -2.09
C GLY A 111 17.26 10.94 -0.83
N PHE A 112 17.47 10.26 0.31
CA PHE A 112 17.80 10.91 1.58
C PHE A 112 19.15 11.63 1.52
N ARG A 113 20.18 11.02 0.91
CA ARG A 113 21.47 11.67 0.67
C ARG A 113 21.33 12.90 -0.24
N ALA A 114 20.55 12.80 -1.31
CA ALA A 114 20.31 13.94 -2.22
C ALA A 114 19.57 15.09 -1.51
N PHE A 115 18.60 14.78 -0.64
CA PHE A 115 17.91 15.76 0.19
C PHE A 115 18.86 16.44 1.19
N LEU A 116 19.69 15.66 1.89
CA LEU A 116 20.71 16.19 2.81
C LEU A 116 21.72 17.10 2.10
N LEU A 117 22.18 16.70 0.92
CA LEU A 117 23.11 17.52 0.11
C LEU A 117 22.44 18.82 -0.36
N LYS A 118 21.17 18.78 -0.78
CA LYS A 118 20.41 19.96 -1.15
C LYS A 118 20.22 20.90 0.05
N LYS A 119 19.90 20.36 1.22
CA LYS A 119 19.75 21.14 2.47
C LYS A 119 21.06 21.77 2.91
N TRP A 120 22.19 21.06 2.80
CA TRP A 120 23.52 21.59 3.11
C TRP A 120 23.93 22.73 2.15
N LYS A 121 23.59 22.60 0.86
CA LYS A 121 23.88 23.62 -0.17
C LYS A 121 23.05 24.91 -0.03
N MET A 122 21.91 24.88 0.67
CA MET A 122 21.09 26.07 0.96
C MET A 122 21.43 26.73 2.30
N SER A 123 22.35 26.14 3.09
CA SER A 123 22.80 26.67 4.38
C SER A 123 24.18 27.34 4.30
N LYS A 124 24.80 27.37 3.11
CA LYS A 124 26.01 28.14 2.77
C LYS A 124 25.61 29.26 1.82
#